data_AF-A0A1C5G1X7-F1
#
_entry.id   AF-A0A1C5G1X7-F1
#
_cell.length_a   1.000
_cell.length_b   1.000
_cell.length_c   1.000
_cell.angle_alpha   90.00
_cell.angle_beta   90.00
_cell.angle_gamma   90.00
#
_symmetry.space_group_name_H-M   'P 1'
#
loop_
_entity.id
_entity.type
_entity.pdbx_description
1 polymer ?
#
loop_
_entity_poly.entity_id
_entity_poly.type
_entity_poly.pdbx_seq_one_letter_code
_entity_poly.pdbx_strand_id
1 'polypeptide(L)'
;MTRADLHTLTGAYAVYALSGRELTEFERHLAVCDACRQEVRELRETAAKLAVATALTPPPTMKDDVMRRIATVRQEPPRVAAREARESHAGPRRRTGRR
;
A
#
# COMPACT_ATOMS: atom_id res chain seq x y z
N MET A 1 1.22 8.72 20.61
CA MET A 1 -0.17 8.56 21.09
C MET A 1 -0.20 7.54 22.23
N THR A 2 -1.19 7.55 23.11
CA THR A 2 -1.34 6.46 24.09
C THR A 2 -1.87 5.20 23.41
N ARG A 3 -1.75 4.03 24.06
CA ARG A 3 -2.33 2.78 23.53
C ARG A 3 -3.86 2.87 23.41
N ALA A 4 -4.51 3.53 24.37
CA ALA A 4 -5.96 3.74 24.32
C ALA A 4 -6.36 4.57 23.09
N ASP A 5 -5.65 5.66 22.81
CA ASP A 5 -5.90 6.48 21.62
C ASP A 5 -5.70 5.70 20.32
N LEU A 6 -4.78 4.73 20.30
CA LEU A 6 -4.53 3.92 19.10
C LEU A 6 -5.67 2.93 18.83
N HIS A 7 -6.30 2.36 19.85
CA HIS A 7 -7.43 1.46 19.66
C HIS A 7 -8.63 2.17 19.04
N THR A 8 -8.83 3.46 19.31
CA THR A 8 -9.97 4.22 18.76
C THR A 8 -9.81 4.57 17.27
N LEU A 9 -8.62 4.36 16.70
CA LEU A 9 -8.34 4.66 15.30
C LEU A 9 -8.70 3.53 14.32
N THR A 10 -9.14 2.35 14.80
CA THR A 10 -9.41 1.17 13.93
C THR A 10 -10.46 1.48 12.86
N GLY A 11 -11.51 2.23 13.20
CA GLY A 11 -12.52 2.72 12.27
C GLY A 11 -11.98 3.64 11.18
N ALA A 12 -11.24 4.68 11.56
CA ALA A 12 -10.66 5.61 10.61
C ALA A 12 -9.62 4.93 9.71
N TYR A 13 -8.82 4.00 10.26
CA TYR A 13 -7.87 3.22 9.48
C TYR A 13 -8.57 2.29 8.48
N ALA A 14 -9.66 1.64 8.87
CA ALA A 14 -10.40 0.70 8.02
C ALA A 14 -10.90 1.34 6.72
N VAL A 15 -11.21 2.64 6.75
CA VAL A 15 -11.71 3.43 5.60
C VAL A 15 -10.65 4.38 5.00
N TYR A 16 -9.36 4.17 5.29
CA TYR A 16 -8.25 4.98 4.77
C TYR A 16 -8.33 6.49 5.12
N ALA A 17 -8.87 6.82 6.30
CA ALA A 17 -9.02 8.21 6.77
C ALA A 17 -7.88 8.70 7.67
N LEU A 18 -6.84 7.89 7.92
CA LEU A 18 -5.66 8.33 8.66
C LEU A 18 -4.60 8.93 7.73
N SER A 19 -3.84 9.89 8.23
CA SER A 19 -2.71 10.48 7.50
C SER A 19 -1.53 10.79 8.41
N GLY A 20 -0.36 11.04 7.79
CA GLY A 20 0.84 11.51 8.48
C GLY A 20 1.25 10.66 9.69
N ARG A 21 1.32 11.31 10.86
CA ARG A 21 1.79 10.70 12.10
C ARG A 21 0.83 9.62 12.63
N GLU A 22 -0.48 9.85 12.55
CA GLU A 22 -1.49 8.92 13.08
C GLU A 22 -1.44 7.59 12.32
N LEU A 23 -1.35 7.65 10.99
CA LEU A 23 -1.20 6.45 10.16
C LEU A 23 0.06 5.66 10.54
N THR A 24 1.20 6.35 10.64
CA THR A 24 2.48 5.71 10.97
C THR A 24 2.48 5.05 12.36
N GLU A 25 1.93 5.74 13.37
CA GLU A 25 1.83 5.21 14.73
C GLU A 25 0.85 4.04 14.81
N PHE A 26 -0.28 4.13 14.12
CA PHE A 26 -1.28 3.07 14.08
C PHE A 26 -0.78 1.82 13.36
N GLU A 27 -0.06 1.94 12.23
CA GLU A 27 0.51 0.77 11.52
C GLU A 27 1.54 0.02 12.37
N ARG A 28 2.38 0.74 13.13
CA ARG A 28 3.30 0.11 14.09
C ARG A 28 2.55 -0.66 15.18
N HIS A 29 1.43 -0.11 15.66
CA HIS A 29 0.58 -0.78 16.62
C HIS A 29 -0.13 -2.01 16.02
N LEU A 30 -0.65 -1.89 14.80
CA LEU A 30 -1.34 -2.95 14.08
C LEU A 30 -0.43 -4.17 13.85
N ALA A 31 0.88 -3.96 13.70
CA ALA A 31 1.86 -5.04 13.59
C ALA A 31 1.93 -5.94 14.84
N VAL A 32 1.55 -5.45 16.02
CA VAL A 32 1.72 -6.17 17.30
C VAL A 32 0.42 -6.44 18.07
N CYS A 33 -0.73 -5.94 17.61
CA CYS A 33 -2.01 -6.08 18.31
C CYS A 33 -3.02 -6.94 17.52
N ASP A 34 -3.22 -8.20 17.93
CA ASP A 34 -4.19 -9.10 17.29
C ASP A 34 -5.64 -8.59 17.35
N ALA A 35 -6.04 -7.98 18.46
CA ALA A 35 -7.40 -7.44 18.62
C ALA A 35 -7.68 -6.33 17.58
N CYS A 36 -6.76 -5.38 17.41
CA CYS A 36 -6.93 -4.33 16.40
C CYS A 36 -6.82 -4.87 14.96
N ARG A 37 -6.04 -5.93 14.70
CA ARG A 37 -6.05 -6.61 13.40
C ARG A 37 -7.41 -7.21 13.08
N GLN A 38 -7.99 -7.91 14.04
CA GLN A 38 -9.32 -8.51 13.88
C GLN A 38 -10.40 -7.45 13.68
N GLU A 39 -10.41 -6.40 14.51
CA GLU A 39 -11.40 -5.33 14.41
C GLU A 39 -11.30 -4.58 13.07
N VAL A 40 -10.07 -4.22 12.62
CA VAL A 40 -9.88 -3.59 11.30
C VAL A 40 -10.39 -4.47 10.17
N ARG A 41 -10.20 -5.79 10.25
CA ARG A 41 -10.73 -6.72 9.26
C ARG A 41 -12.25 -6.69 9.22
N GLU A 42 -12.91 -6.82 10.37
CA GLU A 42 -14.38 -6.81 10.48
C GLU A 42 -14.99 -5.47 10.02
N LEU A 43 -14.34 -4.36 10.38
CA LEU A 43 -14.75 -3.03 9.93
C LEU A 43 -14.59 -2.86 8.41
N ARG A 44 -13.52 -3.40 7.81
CA ARG A 44 -13.36 -3.41 6.34
C ARG A 44 -14.43 -4.22 5.64
N GLU A 45 -14.80 -5.38 6.17
CA GLU A 45 -15.90 -6.20 5.64
C GLU A 45 -17.24 -5.43 5.70
N THR A 46 -17.48 -4.70 6.78
CA THR A 46 -18.67 -3.85 6.94
C THR A 46 -18.65 -2.66 5.98
N ALA A 47 -17.51 -1.96 5.86
CA ALA A 47 -17.33 -0.86 4.93
C ALA A 47 -17.54 -1.29 3.47
N ALA A 48 -17.11 -2.51 3.10
CA ALA A 48 -17.35 -3.06 1.76
C ALA A 48 -18.85 -3.24 1.47
N LYS A 49 -19.64 -3.72 2.44
CA LYS A 49 -21.10 -3.83 2.29
C LYS A 49 -21.76 -2.46 2.08
N LEU A 50 -21.32 -1.44 2.84
CA LEU A 50 -21.79 -0.06 2.68
C LEU A 50 -21.40 0.53 1.32
N ALA A 51 -20.19 0.25 0.85
CA ALA A 51 -19.71 0.71 -0.45
C ALA A 51 -20.53 0.13 -1.60
N VAL A 52 -20.88 -1.16 -1.55
CA VAL A 52 -21.77 -1.78 -2.55
C VAL A 52 -23.17 -1.16 -2.50
N ALA A 53 -23.72 -0.93 -1.30
CA ALA A 53 -25.05 -0.35 -1.13
C ALA A 53 -25.16 1.10 -1.64
N THR A 54 -24.05 1.83 -1.69
CA THR A 54 -23.99 3.25 -2.08
C THR A 54 -23.30 3.49 -3.42
N ALA A 55 -22.94 2.42 -4.15
CA ALA A 55 -22.24 2.51 -5.42
C ALA A 55 -23.08 3.22 -6.49
N LEU A 56 -22.43 4.10 -7.25
CA LEU A 56 -23.02 4.79 -8.40
C LEU A 56 -22.56 4.14 -9.71
N THR A 57 -23.43 4.13 -10.71
CA THR A 57 -23.07 3.69 -12.07
C THR A 57 -22.04 4.65 -12.67
N PRO A 58 -20.84 4.19 -13.05
CA PRO A 58 -19.85 5.04 -13.70
C PRO A 58 -20.28 5.37 -15.15
N PRO A 59 -19.75 6.46 -15.75
CA PRO A 59 -19.94 6.73 -17.17
C PRO A 59 -19.49 5.54 -18.05
N PRO A 60 -20.20 5.22 -19.14
CA PRO A 60 -19.91 4.03 -19.95
C PRO A 60 -18.50 4.06 -20.58
N THR A 61 -17.94 5.24 -20.83
CA THR A 61 -16.58 5.40 -21.40
C THR A 61 -15.47 5.27 -20.37
N MET A 62 -15.78 5.26 -19.06
CA MET A 62 -14.76 5.37 -18.01
C MET A 62 -13.71 4.27 -18.10
N LYS A 63 -14.12 3.04 -18.43
CA LYS A 63 -13.20 1.92 -18.61
C LYS A 63 -12.22 2.17 -19.77
N ASP A 64 -12.73 2.55 -20.93
CA ASP A 64 -11.92 2.80 -22.13
C ASP A 64 -10.96 3.97 -21.91
N ASP A 65 -11.42 5.02 -21.21
CA ASP A 65 -10.62 6.18 -20.85
C ASP A 65 -9.46 5.81 -19.92
N VAL A 66 -9.72 4.97 -18.91
CA VAL A 66 -8.68 4.46 -17.99
C VAL A 66 -7.68 3.59 -18.76
N MET A 67 -8.16 2.67 -19.60
CA MET A 67 -7.30 1.76 -20.36
C MET A 67 -6.44 2.50 -21.40
N ARG A 68 -6.95 3.57 -22.00
CA ARG A 68 -6.17 4.44 -22.89
C ARG A 68 -5.07 5.18 -22.13
N ARG A 69 -5.36 5.67 -20.92
CA ARG A 69 -4.38 6.39 -20.08
C ARG A 69 -3.30 5.46 -19.55
N ILE A 70 -3.65 4.26 -19.07
CA ILE A 70 -2.65 3.36 -18.45
C ILE A 70 -1.58 2.89 -19.45
N ALA A 71 -1.89 2.84 -20.75
CA ALA A 71 -0.93 2.52 -21.80
C ALA A 71 0.21 3.54 -21.95
N THR A 72 0.04 4.77 -21.47
CA THR A 72 1.05 5.83 -21.54
C THR A 72 1.69 6.15 -20.19
N VAL A 73 1.17 5.61 -19.09
CA VAL A 73 1.76 5.76 -17.76
C VAL A 73 2.97 4.85 -17.64
N ARG A 74 4.15 5.45 -17.41
CA ARG A 74 5.37 4.70 -17.10
C ARG A 74 5.16 3.88 -15.82
N GLN A 75 5.34 2.57 -15.93
CA GLN A 75 5.25 1.66 -14.80
C GLN A 75 6.44 1.87 -13.85
N GLU A 76 6.21 1.73 -12.54
CA GLU A 76 7.30 1.63 -11.58
C GLU A 76 8.18 0.41 -11.93
N PRO A 77 9.51 0.49 -11.78
CA PRO A 77 10.37 -0.67 -11.94
C PRO A 77 10.02 -1.75 -10.89
N PRO A 78 10.26 -3.04 -11.18
CA PRO A 78 10.04 -4.11 -10.22
C PRO A 78 10.76 -3.80 -8.89
N ARG A 79 10.04 -3.93 -7.77
CA ARG A 79 10.63 -3.83 -6.43
C ARG A 79 11.40 -5.12 -6.14
N VAL A 80 12.66 -5.17 -6.58
CA VAL A 80 13.59 -6.24 -6.23
C VAL A 80 14.03 -6.08 -4.77
N ALA A 81 14.04 -7.18 -4.01
CA ALA A 81 14.60 -7.17 -2.66
C ALA A 81 16.07 -6.73 -2.75
N ALA A 82 16.48 -5.81 -1.87
CA ALA A 82 17.79 -5.12 -1.93
C ALA A 82 19.04 -6.04 -1.97
N ARG A 83 18.86 -7.34 -1.74
CA ARG A 83 19.91 -8.35 -1.84
C ARG A 83 20.33 -8.62 -3.29
N GLU A 84 19.41 -8.61 -4.25
CA GLU A 84 19.71 -8.93 -5.66
C GLU A 84 20.36 -7.74 -6.40
N ALA A 85 19.95 -6.51 -6.08
CA ALA A 85 20.46 -5.30 -6.72
C ALA A 85 21.98 -5.09 -6.52
N ARG A 86 22.55 -5.59 -5.41
CA ARG A 86 23.99 -5.51 -5.12
C ARG A 86 24.81 -6.50 -5.94
N GLU A 87 24.23 -7.64 -6.30
CA GLU A 87 24.89 -8.66 -7.11
C GLU A 87 24.88 -8.28 -8.60
N SER A 88 23.81 -7.63 -9.09
CA SER A 88 23.72 -7.21 -10.50
C SER A 88 24.67 -6.06 -10.88
N HIS A 89 25.12 -5.25 -9.92
CA HIS A 89 26.06 -4.13 -10.16
C HIS A 89 27.54 -4.54 -10.08
N ALA A 90 27.85 -5.79 -9.73
CA ALA A 90 29.21 -6.31 -9.75
C ALA A 90 29.60 -6.76 -11.17
N GLY A 91 29.68 -5.80 -12.10
CA GLY A 91 30.19 -6.05 -13.45
C GLY A 91 31.67 -6.46 -13.45
N PRO A 92 32.16 -7.20 -14.47
CA PRO A 92 33.51 -7.76 -14.46
C PRO A 92 34.56 -6.64 -14.50
N ARG A 93 35.40 -6.57 -13.46
CA ARG A 93 36.59 -5.71 -13.44
C ARG A 93 37.56 -6.20 -14.52
N ARG A 94 37.64 -5.48 -15.64
CA ARG A 94 38.69 -5.64 -16.64
C ARG A 94 40.05 -5.40 -15.95
N ARG A 95 40.78 -6.47 -15.63
CA ARG A 95 42.19 -6.39 -15.21
C ARG A 95 42.97 -5.91 -16.44
N THR A 96 43.35 -4.64 -16.45
CA THR A 96 44.31 -4.10 -17.39
C THR A 96 45.65 -4.79 -17.11
N GLY A 97 46.12 -5.60 -18.07
CA GLY A 97 47.44 -6.21 -18.03
C GLY A 97 48.50 -5.13 -18.14
N ARG A 98 49.40 -5.07 -17.14
CA ARG A 98 50.58 -4.22 -17.15
C ARG A 98 51.74 -5.06 -17.72
N ARG A 99 52.35 -4.52 -18.79
CA ARG A 99 53.61 -5.00 -19.39
C ARG A 99 54.76 -4.89 -18.39
#